data_AF-B9D5W5-F1
#
_entry.id   AF-B9D5W5-F1
#
_cell.length_a   1.000
_cell.length_b   1.000
_cell.length_c   1.000
_cell.angle_alpha   90.00
_cell.angle_beta   90.00
_cell.angle_gamma   90.00
#
_symmetry.space_group_name_H-M   'P 1'
#
loop_
_entity.id
_entity.type
_entity.pdbx_description
1 polymer ?
#
loop_
_entity_poly.entity_id
_entity_poly.type
_entity_poly.pdbx_seq_one_letter_code
_entity_poly.pdbx_strand_id
1 'polypeptide(L)'
;MGNSYLLFKGKVSDTHLMIVKNELDRAEAAGNMPDLRPLTSQLKSPILGLIISILFGFIGFDRFYKGDGGAGVLKFVLAVGMARASKTNPDEAAIALAALLLWWLADIFLVYFGIKKDNFKKISAFFLG
;
A
#
# COMPACT_ATOMS: atom_id res chain seq x y z
N MET A 1 3.32 29.42 -3.90
CA MET A 1 3.86 28.15 -3.35
C MET A 1 3.02 27.76 -2.15
N GLY A 2 1.83 27.23 -2.41
CA GLY A 2 0.97 26.75 -1.33
C GLY A 2 1.57 25.56 -0.57
N ASN A 3 1.35 25.52 0.75
CA ASN A 3 1.66 24.37 1.62
C ASN A 3 0.96 23.05 1.20
N SER A 4 0.12 23.08 0.17
CA SER A 4 -0.71 21.97 -0.30
C SER A 4 0.06 20.75 -0.77
N TYR A 5 1.28 20.90 -1.31
CA TYR A 5 2.08 19.74 -1.74
C TYR A 5 2.54 18.88 -0.54
N LEU A 6 2.64 19.46 0.67
CA LEU A 6 3.00 18.74 1.89
C LEU A 6 1.96 17.68 2.26
N LEU A 7 0.71 17.81 1.80
CA LEU A 7 -0.35 16.82 2.01
C LEU A 7 -0.06 15.47 1.34
N PHE A 8 0.79 15.47 0.31
CA PHE A 8 1.16 14.29 -0.47
C PHE A 8 2.54 13.74 -0.10
N LYS A 9 3.33 14.48 0.70
CA LYS A 9 4.67 14.07 1.13
C LYS A 9 4.58 12.75 1.91
N GLY A 10 5.41 11.78 1.53
CA GLY A 10 5.43 10.45 2.13
C GLY A 10 4.28 9.53 1.70
N LYS A 11 3.21 10.04 1.08
CA LYS A 11 2.12 9.24 0.51
C LYS A 11 2.44 8.72 -0.90
N VAL A 12 3.35 9.38 -1.62
CA VAL A 12 3.87 8.98 -2.93
C VAL A 12 5.41 8.90 -2.89
N SER A 13 6.06 8.51 -4.00
CA SER A 13 7.52 8.60 -4.14
C SER A 13 7.95 10.03 -4.40
N ASP A 14 9.21 10.37 -4.13
CA ASP A 14 9.72 11.73 -4.33
C ASP A 14 9.68 12.17 -5.79
N THR A 15 9.93 11.25 -6.73
CA THR A 15 9.76 11.48 -8.17
C THR A 15 8.33 11.87 -8.52
N HIS A 16 7.34 11.13 -7.99
CA HIS A 16 5.93 11.43 -8.23
C HIS A 16 5.49 12.71 -7.50
N LEU A 17 6.07 13.01 -6.34
CA LEU A 17 5.77 14.24 -5.60
C LEU A 17 6.15 15.48 -6.40
N MET A 18 7.25 15.44 -7.15
CA MET A 18 7.67 16.53 -8.04
C MET A 18 6.64 16.77 -9.15
N ILE A 19 6.09 15.69 -9.74
CA ILE A 19 5.03 15.80 -10.76
C ILE A 19 3.77 16.45 -10.15
N VAL A 20 3.34 15.99 -8.97
CA VAL A 20 2.17 16.56 -8.27
C VAL A 20 2.39 18.02 -7.90
N LYS A 21 3.62 18.40 -7.51
CA LYS A 21 3.98 19.79 -7.23
C LYS A 21 3.80 20.66 -8.47
N ASN A 22 4.30 20.23 -9.63
CA ASN A 22 4.17 20.97 -10.88
C ASN A 22 2.69 21.16 -11.28
N GLU A 23 1.85 20.15 -11.06
CA GLU A 23 0.41 20.24 -11.32
C GLU A 23 -0.31 21.24 -10.37
N LEU A 24 0.05 21.24 -9.09
CA LEU A 24 -0.46 22.21 -8.12
C LEU A 24 -0.04 23.63 -8.47
N ASP A 25 1.23 23.84 -8.82
CA ASP A 25 1.74 25.15 -9.22
C ASP A 25 1.04 25.65 -10.50
N ARG A 26 0.72 24.75 -11.45
CA ARG A 26 -0.06 25.06 -12.66
C ARG A 26 -1.50 25.47 -12.33
N ALA A 27 -2.17 24.75 -11.43
CA ALA A 27 -3.54 25.07 -11.00
C ALA A 27 -3.62 26.39 -10.22
N GLU A 28 -2.62 26.67 -9.36
CA GLU A 28 -2.47 27.94 -8.62
C GLU A 28 -2.28 29.11 -9.60
N ALA A 29 -1.39 28.97 -10.60
CA ALA A 29 -1.16 29.99 -11.62
C ALA A 29 -2.38 30.25 -12.51
N ALA A 30 -3.20 29.23 -12.78
CA ALA A 30 -4.45 29.36 -13.52
C ALA A 30 -5.61 29.93 -12.67
N GLY A 31 -5.42 30.14 -11.36
CA GLY A 31 -6.47 30.59 -10.44
C GLY A 31 -7.57 29.55 -10.19
N ASN A 32 -7.36 28.29 -10.61
CA ASN A 32 -8.35 27.21 -10.53
C ASN A 32 -7.90 26.12 -9.56
N MET A 33 -7.61 26.49 -8.32
CA MET A 33 -7.10 25.55 -7.34
C MET A 33 -8.22 24.59 -6.87
N PRO A 34 -8.07 23.27 -7.05
CA PRO A 34 -9.11 22.32 -6.70
C PRO A 34 -9.16 22.03 -5.19
N ASP A 35 -10.33 21.65 -4.67
CA ASP A 35 -10.45 21.15 -3.30
C ASP A 35 -9.78 19.77 -3.17
N LEU A 36 -8.71 19.71 -2.37
CA LEU A 36 -7.90 18.49 -2.17
C LEU A 36 -8.44 17.58 -1.06
N ARG A 37 -9.42 18.02 -0.27
CA ARG A 37 -10.01 17.22 0.82
C ARG A 37 -10.52 15.84 0.36
N PRO A 38 -11.33 15.72 -0.70
CA PRO A 38 -11.83 14.41 -1.16
C PRO A 38 -10.72 13.52 -1.71
N LEU A 39 -9.63 14.10 -2.25
CA LEU A 39 -8.48 13.33 -2.71
C LEU A 39 -7.68 12.78 -1.52
N THR A 40 -7.35 13.64 -0.56
CA THR A 40 -6.48 13.28 0.58
C THR A 40 -7.09 12.21 1.50
N SER A 41 -8.42 12.13 1.59
CA SER A 41 -9.15 11.08 2.33
C SER A 41 -9.07 9.70 1.68
N GLN A 42 -8.89 9.65 0.36
CA GLN A 42 -8.76 8.39 -0.39
C GLN A 42 -7.33 7.84 -0.40
N LEU A 43 -6.34 8.65 -0.02
CA LEU A 43 -4.94 8.26 0.00
C LEU A 43 -4.60 7.49 1.27
N LYS A 44 -4.05 6.29 1.10
CA LYS A 44 -3.61 5.44 2.20
C LYS A 44 -2.21 5.81 2.65
N SER A 45 -1.85 5.49 3.89
CA SER A 45 -0.50 5.75 4.42
C SER A 45 0.41 4.56 4.10
N PRO A 46 1.50 4.76 3.32
CA PRO A 46 2.46 3.69 3.06
C PRO A 46 3.15 3.19 4.34
N ILE A 47 3.39 4.08 5.30
CA ILE A 47 4.02 3.74 6.59
C ILE A 47 3.08 2.87 7.42
N LEU A 48 1.79 3.20 7.49
CA LEU A 48 0.82 2.33 8.18
C LEU A 48 0.70 0.97 7.49
N GLY A 49 0.68 0.94 6.15
CA GLY A 49 0.73 -0.31 5.40
C GLY A 49 1.94 -1.16 5.75
N LEU A 50 3.12 -0.55 5.87
CA LEU A 50 4.35 -1.22 6.27
C LEU A 50 4.29 -1.77 7.70
N ILE A 51 3.79 -0.98 8.66
CA ILE A 51 3.61 -1.44 10.05
C ILE A 51 2.64 -2.63 10.09
N ILE A 52 1.54 -2.56 9.36
CA ILE A 52 0.57 -3.66 9.26
C ILE A 52 1.19 -4.88 8.57
N SER A 53 2.02 -4.70 7.53
CA SER A 53 2.74 -5.81 6.90
C SER A 53 3.68 -6.51 7.88
N ILE A 54 4.41 -5.76 8.71
CA ILE A 54 5.33 -6.36 9.69
C ILE A 54 4.55 -7.11 10.78
N LEU A 55 3.50 -6.50 11.34
CA LEU A 55 2.79 -7.05 12.49
C LEU A 55 1.76 -8.13 12.12
N PHE A 56 1.11 -8.00 10.97
CA PHE A 56 -0.05 -8.81 10.58
C PHE A 56 -0.01 -9.27 9.11
N GLY A 57 1.11 -9.06 8.40
CA GLY A 57 1.21 -9.43 6.99
C GLY A 57 1.22 -10.93 6.74
N PHE A 58 1.58 -11.74 7.75
CA PHE A 58 1.57 -13.20 7.65
C PHE A 58 0.15 -13.79 7.62
N ILE A 59 -0.85 -13.08 8.16
CA ILE A 59 -2.29 -13.41 8.05
C ILE A 59 -3.00 -12.61 6.94
N GLY A 60 -2.28 -11.71 6.25
CA GLY A 60 -2.78 -10.99 5.07
C GLY A 60 -3.51 -9.67 5.34
N PHE A 61 -3.48 -9.13 6.56
CA PHE A 61 -4.14 -7.86 6.91
C PHE A 61 -3.60 -6.66 6.14
N ASP A 62 -2.34 -6.71 5.73
CA ASP A 62 -1.70 -5.67 4.93
C ASP A 62 -2.28 -5.57 3.52
N ARG A 63 -2.71 -6.69 2.95
CA ARG A 63 -3.40 -6.73 1.66
C ARG A 63 -4.81 -6.15 1.75
N PHE A 64 -5.53 -6.44 2.83
CA PHE A 64 -6.80 -5.77 3.10
C PHE A 64 -6.62 -4.25 3.29
N TYR A 65 -5.61 -3.82 4.05
CA TYR A 65 -5.30 -2.40 4.21
C TYR A 65 -4.97 -1.75 2.87
N LYS A 66 -4.13 -2.37 2.03
CA LYS A 66 -3.82 -1.85 0.69
C LYS A 66 -5.07 -1.79 -0.21
N GLY A 67 -5.99 -2.74 -0.09
CA GLY A 67 -7.20 -2.86 -0.91
C GLY A 67 -7.18 -4.04 -1.88
N ASP A 68 -6.23 -4.95 -1.71
CA ASP A 68 -6.05 -6.18 -2.49
C ASP A 68 -6.56 -7.39 -1.69
N GLY A 69 -7.86 -7.38 -1.36
CA GLY A 69 -8.45 -8.32 -0.40
C GLY A 69 -8.31 -9.80 -0.80
N GLY A 70 -8.27 -10.10 -2.10
CA GLY A 70 -8.14 -11.47 -2.60
C GLY A 70 -6.84 -12.14 -2.15
N ALA A 71 -5.71 -11.44 -2.28
CA ALA A 71 -4.42 -11.93 -1.78
C ALA A 71 -4.41 -12.06 -0.24
N GLY A 72 -5.15 -11.20 0.46
CA GLY A 72 -5.33 -11.28 1.91
C GLY A 72 -6.06 -12.54 2.35
N VAL A 73 -7.19 -12.87 1.71
CA VAL A 73 -7.95 -14.11 1.99
C VAL A 73 -7.10 -15.35 1.73
N LEU A 74 -6.35 -15.37 0.62
CA LEU A 74 -5.47 -16.49 0.28
C LEU A 74 -4.44 -16.75 1.38
N LYS A 75 -3.77 -15.70 1.87
CA LYS A 75 -2.82 -15.81 2.99
C LYS A 75 -3.46 -16.36 4.25
N PHE A 76 -4.65 -15.86 4.60
CA PHE A 76 -5.37 -16.34 5.78
C PHE A 76 -5.69 -17.84 5.69
N VAL A 77 -6.20 -18.30 4.54
CA VAL A 77 -6.49 -19.72 4.30
C VAL A 77 -5.21 -20.56 4.39
N LEU A 78 -4.11 -20.10 3.79
CA LEU A 78 -2.82 -20.80 3.85
C LEU A 78 -2.28 -20.88 5.27
N ALA A 79 -2.37 -19.80 6.07
CA ALA A 79 -1.94 -19.79 7.46
C ALA A 79 -2.73 -20.79 8.32
N VAL A 80 -4.06 -20.84 8.16
CA VAL A 80 -4.92 -21.80 8.88
C VAL A 80 -4.66 -23.24 8.41
N GLY A 81 -4.51 -23.47 7.11
CA GLY A 81 -4.19 -24.77 6.54
C GLY A 81 -2.86 -25.31 7.07
N MET A 82 -1.84 -24.46 7.12
CA MET A 82 -0.53 -24.78 7.69
C MET A 82 -0.57 -25.12 9.18
N ALA A 83 -1.31 -24.34 9.98
CA ALA A 83 -1.47 -24.63 11.40
C ALA A 83 -2.08 -26.02 11.64
N ARG A 84 -2.96 -26.49 10.74
CA ARG A 84 -3.49 -27.86 10.78
C ARG A 84 -2.48 -28.89 10.28
N ALA A 85 -1.84 -28.64 9.14
CA ALA A 85 -0.88 -29.57 8.52
C ALA A 85 0.35 -29.85 9.39
N SER A 86 0.80 -28.85 10.16
CA SER A 86 1.94 -28.99 11.09
C SER A 86 1.76 -30.08 12.15
N LYS A 87 0.52 -30.49 12.44
CA LYS A 87 0.21 -31.56 13.41
C LYS A 87 0.33 -32.96 12.82
N THR A 88 0.23 -33.10 11.50
CA THR A 88 0.23 -34.40 10.82
C THR A 88 1.55 -34.65 10.10
N ASN A 89 2.11 -33.64 9.42
CA ASN A 89 3.35 -33.73 8.64
C ASN A 89 4.27 -32.53 8.98
N PRO A 90 5.06 -32.60 10.06
CA PRO A 90 5.86 -31.47 10.52
C PRO A 90 6.96 -31.05 9.52
N ASP A 91 7.58 -32.00 8.82
CA ASP A 91 8.67 -31.71 7.88
C ASP A 91 8.18 -30.93 6.64
N GLU A 92 7.05 -31.34 6.06
CA GLU A 92 6.41 -30.63 4.95
C GLU A 92 5.92 -29.24 5.37
N ALA A 93 5.36 -29.14 6.59
CA ALA A 93 4.90 -27.87 7.15
C ALA A 93 6.07 -26.88 7.37
N ALA A 94 7.25 -27.36 7.71
CA ALA A 94 8.44 -26.51 7.85
C ALA A 94 8.86 -25.87 6.50
N ILE A 95 8.82 -26.65 5.41
CA ILE A 95 9.13 -26.14 4.06
C ILE A 95 8.11 -25.08 3.64
N ALA A 96 6.82 -25.36 3.84
CA ALA A 96 5.75 -24.41 3.55
C ALA A 96 5.84 -23.14 4.41
N LEU A 97 6.29 -23.24 5.68
CA LEU A 97 6.57 -22.09 6.53
C LEU A 97 7.67 -21.21 5.95
N ALA A 98 8.77 -21.82 5.51
CA ALA A 98 9.86 -21.08 4.88
C ALA A 98 9.38 -20.32 3.63
N ALA A 99 8.56 -20.96 2.79
CA ALA A 99 7.99 -20.30 1.61
C ALA A 99 7.06 -19.13 1.98
N LEU A 100 6.21 -19.27 3.00
CA LEU A 100 5.35 -18.19 3.48
C LEU A 100 6.13 -17.04 4.09
N LEU A 101 7.23 -17.31 4.80
CA LEU A 101 8.12 -16.28 5.33
C LEU A 101 8.80 -15.47 4.22
N LEU A 102 9.26 -16.15 3.16
CA LEU A 102 9.83 -15.48 1.99
C LEU A 102 8.78 -14.60 1.28
N TRP A 103 7.56 -15.12 1.11
CA TRP A 103 6.47 -14.33 0.54
C TRP A 103 6.11 -13.13 1.42
N TRP A 104 6.01 -13.31 2.74
CA TRP A 104 5.76 -12.22 3.69
C TRP A 104 6.84 -11.13 3.60
N LEU A 105 8.11 -11.50 3.53
CA LEU A 105 9.24 -10.57 3.36
C LEU A 105 9.12 -9.75 2.06
N ALA A 106 8.81 -10.42 0.94
CA ALA A 106 8.57 -9.72 -0.33
C ALA A 106 7.35 -8.78 -0.22
N ASP A 107 6.31 -9.20 0.49
CA ASP A 107 5.07 -8.46 0.64
C ASP A 107 5.22 -7.15 1.38
N ILE A 108 6.11 -7.06 2.38
CA ILE A 108 6.42 -5.80 3.07
C ILE A 108 6.76 -4.70 2.05
N PHE A 109 7.61 -5.02 1.08
CA PHE A 109 7.98 -4.08 0.02
C PHE A 109 6.86 -3.88 -0.99
N LEU A 110 6.19 -4.95 -1.43
CA LEU A 110 5.09 -4.86 -2.41
C LEU A 110 3.88 -4.06 -1.89
N VAL A 111 3.64 -4.07 -0.58
CA VAL A 111 2.60 -3.26 0.05
C VAL A 111 3.05 -1.80 0.13
N TYR A 112 4.24 -1.53 0.67
CA TYR A 112 4.75 -0.17 0.80
C TYR A 112 4.80 0.57 -0.54
N PHE A 113 5.45 -0.01 -1.56
CA PHE A 113 5.54 0.59 -2.89
C PHE A 113 4.21 0.55 -3.63
N GLY A 114 3.42 -0.49 -3.42
CA GLY A 114 2.08 -0.60 -4.00
C GLY A 114 1.17 0.55 -3.58
N ILE A 115 1.11 0.87 -2.28
CA ILE A 115 0.29 1.98 -1.78
C ILE A 115 0.75 3.31 -2.39
N LYS A 116 2.06 3.56 -2.49
CA LYS A 116 2.58 4.77 -3.13
C LYS A 116 2.16 4.88 -4.60
N LYS A 117 2.18 3.76 -5.34
CA LYS A 117 1.75 3.69 -6.73
C LYS A 117 0.25 3.93 -6.87
N ASP A 118 -0.57 3.32 -6.00
CA ASP A 118 -2.02 3.46 -6.04
C ASP A 118 -2.46 4.88 -5.65
N ASN A 119 -1.81 5.48 -4.65
CA ASN A 119 -2.00 6.88 -4.29
C ASN A 119 -1.68 7.81 -5.47
N PHE A 120 -0.54 7.60 -6.14
CA PHE A 120 -0.18 8.42 -7.30
C PHE A 120 -1.23 8.31 -8.41
N LYS A 121 -1.70 7.09 -8.74
CA LYS A 121 -2.77 6.90 -9.74
C LYS A 121 -4.03 7.70 -9.42
N LYS A 122 -4.47 7.72 -8.16
CA LYS A 122 -5.63 8.50 -7.72
C LYS A 122 -5.41 10.00 -7.88
N ILE A 123 -4.21 10.48 -7.54
CA ILE A 123 -3.83 11.89 -7.71
C ILE A 123 -3.82 12.26 -9.20
N SER A 124 -3.16 11.45 -10.04
CA SER A 124 -3.13 11.67 -11.48
C SER A 124 -4.52 11.68 -12.09
N ALA A 125 -5.39 10.75 -11.70
CA ALA A 125 -6.78 10.71 -12.16
C ALA A 125 -7.60 11.94 -11.71
N PHE A 126 -7.25 12.55 -10.58
CA PHE A 126 -7.92 13.77 -10.10
C PHE A 126 -7.49 15.03 -10.87
N PHE A 127 -6.22 15.12 -11.28
CA PHE A 127 -5.69 16.30 -12.00
C PHE A 127 -5.77 16.19 -13.54
N LEU A 128 -5.82 14.97 -14.08
CA LEU A 128 -5.81 14.70 -15.53
C LEU A 128 -7.11 14.08 -16.05
N GLY A 129 -8.02 13.73 -15.14
CA GLY A 129 -9.35 13.20 -15.47
C GLY A 129 -10.39 14.29 -15.70
#